data_AF-A0A1F2TQZ6-F1
#
_entry.id   AF-A0A1F2TQZ6-F1
#
_cell.length_a   1.000
_cell.length_b   1.000
_cell.length_c   1.000
_cell.angle_alpha   90.00
_cell.angle_beta   90.00
_cell.angle_gamma   90.00
#
_symmetry.space_group_name_H-M   'P 1'
#
loop_
_entity.id
_entity.type
_entity.pdbx_description
1 polymer ?
#
loop_
_entity_poly.entity_id
_entity_poly.type
_entity_poly.pdbx_seq_one_letter_code
_entity_poly.pdbx_strand_id
1 'polypeptide(L)'
;MVEKRPALGRGLSALIPDAPPAAAGDRALEIDIDLLRPNKFQPRTTMDEGKIEELARSIRANGVIQPIVARRIDGGYEIVAGERRWRAAQRAGLLKVPVAVRDVPEDRLLAVALIENIQREDLNPIEEAHAYRRLADDYHLTQEQIADAVGKDRSSVANYVRLLKLPQEVRANVASGALSMGHARAILGLADQSAQLRAGRDVVAKSLSVRETETLVRKIARPPAEKAAPQKDVHTRAAEEKLRFALGTRVRIARKGKGGRIEIDFANEDELNRLYDQLTERR
;
A
#
# COMPACT_ATOMS: atom_id res chain seq x y z
N MET A 1 -8.48 -23.50 14.31
CA MET A 1 -8.92 -22.50 15.28
C MET A 1 -9.42 -21.30 14.49
N VAL A 2 -10.72 -21.04 14.51
CA VAL A 2 -11.36 -19.96 13.75
C VAL A 2 -11.17 -18.67 14.53
N GLU A 3 -10.32 -17.77 14.03
CA GLU A 3 -10.14 -16.44 14.64
C GLU A 3 -11.45 -15.66 14.59
N LYS A 4 -11.99 -15.35 15.78
CA LYS A 4 -13.12 -14.44 15.94
C LYS A 4 -12.70 -13.04 15.47
N ARG A 5 -13.22 -12.61 14.32
CA ARG A 5 -13.07 -11.24 13.83
C ARG A 5 -13.57 -10.24 14.89
N PRO A 6 -12.85 -9.14 15.15
CA PRO A 6 -13.27 -8.16 16.14
C PRO A 6 -14.56 -7.48 15.67
N ALA A 7 -15.55 -7.44 16.55
CA ALA A 7 -16.85 -6.85 16.30
C ALA A 7 -16.75 -5.35 15.95
N LEU A 8 -17.67 -4.89 15.08
CA LEU A 8 -17.91 -3.53 14.56
C LEU A 8 -17.72 -2.35 15.54
N GLY A 9 -17.68 -2.59 16.86
CA GLY A 9 -17.64 -1.57 17.90
C GLY A 9 -16.33 -0.78 17.99
N ARG A 10 -15.18 -1.31 17.56
CA ARG A 10 -13.91 -0.56 17.64
C ARG A 10 -13.76 0.50 16.56
N GLY A 11 -14.14 0.19 15.31
CA GLY A 11 -13.95 1.09 14.18
C GLY A 11 -14.88 2.31 14.22
N LEU A 12 -16.07 2.16 14.80
CA LEU A 12 -17.02 3.27 14.99
C LEU A 12 -16.52 4.28 16.05
N SER A 13 -15.90 3.78 17.13
CA SER A 13 -15.38 4.63 18.22
C SER A 13 -14.16 5.45 17.81
N ALA A 14 -13.33 4.96 16.88
CA ALA A 14 -12.17 5.69 16.38
C ALA A 14 -12.55 6.88 15.48
N LEU A 15 -13.70 6.79 14.79
CA LEU A 15 -14.20 7.81 13.87
C LEU A 15 -15.20 8.77 14.51
N ILE A 16 -15.57 8.58 15.77
CA ILE A 16 -16.48 9.43 16.52
C ILE A 16 -15.77 9.73 17.86
N PRO A 17 -14.88 10.74 17.92
CA PRO A 17 -14.06 11.01 19.10
C PRO A 17 -14.88 11.54 20.29
N ASP A 18 -16.13 11.96 20.09
CA ASP A 18 -17.07 12.34 21.15
C ASP A 18 -18.01 11.19 21.54
N ALA A 19 -17.51 9.96 21.53
CA ALA A 19 -18.20 8.83 22.13
C ALA A 19 -17.68 8.62 23.57
N PRO A 20 -18.36 9.16 24.60
CA PRO A 20 -18.31 8.51 25.90
C PRO A 20 -18.64 7.02 25.69
N PRO A 21 -17.97 6.09 26.40
CA PRO A 21 -18.35 4.68 26.36
C PRO A 21 -19.85 4.63 26.64
N ALA A 22 -20.64 4.00 25.77
CA ALA A 22 -22.10 3.99 25.79
C ALA A 22 -22.63 4.26 27.19
N ALA A 23 -22.82 5.54 27.51
CA ALA A 23 -23.41 5.89 28.78
C ALA A 23 -24.82 5.33 28.66
N ALA A 24 -25.26 4.64 29.69
CA ALA A 24 -26.58 4.02 29.80
C ALA A 24 -27.69 5.10 29.77
N GLY A 25 -27.80 5.84 28.66
CA GLY A 25 -28.49 7.12 28.60
C GLY A 25 -28.48 7.82 27.22
N ASP A 26 -27.97 7.21 26.15
CA ASP A 26 -28.39 7.59 24.79
C ASP A 26 -29.87 7.20 24.68
N ARG A 27 -30.79 8.08 25.12
CA ARG A 27 -32.21 7.80 25.24
C ARG A 27 -32.74 7.43 23.85
N ALA A 28 -32.96 6.14 23.63
CA ALA A 28 -33.68 5.67 22.45
C ALA A 28 -35.06 6.33 22.47
N LEU A 29 -35.34 7.13 21.44
CA LEU A 29 -36.63 7.77 21.25
C LEU A 29 -37.53 6.79 20.50
N GLU A 30 -38.77 6.65 20.95
CA GLU A 30 -39.81 5.97 20.20
C GLU A 30 -40.25 6.88 19.04
N ILE A 31 -39.84 6.55 17.82
CA ILE A 31 -40.12 7.32 16.61
C ILE A 31 -41.08 6.53 15.73
N ASP A 32 -42.06 7.23 15.13
CA ASP A 32 -42.96 6.63 14.16
C ASP A 32 -42.17 6.09 12.97
N ILE A 33 -42.46 4.85 12.60
CA ILE A 33 -41.68 4.13 11.60
C ILE A 33 -41.71 4.80 10.21
N ASP A 34 -42.76 5.59 9.95
CA ASP A 34 -42.97 6.34 8.70
C ASP A 34 -42.13 7.63 8.61
N LEU A 35 -41.63 8.13 9.75
CA LEU A 35 -40.71 9.27 9.79
C LEU A 35 -39.26 8.85 9.46
N LEU A 36 -38.97 7.54 9.46
CA LEU A 36 -37.66 6.99 9.11
C LEU A 36 -37.57 6.73 7.60
N ARG A 37 -36.53 7.28 6.99
CA ARG A 37 -36.21 7.09 5.57
C ARG A 37 -34.94 6.26 5.42
N PRO A 38 -34.88 5.34 4.45
CA PRO A 38 -33.65 4.62 4.15
C PRO A 38 -32.61 5.59 3.58
N ASN A 39 -31.34 5.34 3.92
CA ASN A 39 -30.23 6.11 3.36
C ASN A 39 -30.08 5.80 1.87
N LYS A 40 -30.08 6.85 1.04
CA LYS A 40 -29.93 6.78 -0.43
C LYS A 40 -28.62 6.12 -0.87
N PHE A 41 -27.63 6.08 0.00
CA PHE A 41 -26.28 5.56 -0.25
C PHE A 41 -26.06 4.13 0.28
N GLN A 42 -27.10 3.40 0.74
CA GLN A 42 -27.00 1.97 1.07
C GLN A 42 -27.53 1.10 -0.10
N PRO A 43 -26.68 0.62 -1.02
CA PRO A 43 -27.08 -0.12 -2.21
C PRO A 43 -27.35 -1.61 -1.94
N ARG A 44 -28.04 -1.99 -0.86
CA ARG A 44 -28.42 -3.41 -0.68
C ARG A 44 -29.57 -3.75 -1.63
N THR A 45 -29.23 -4.07 -2.87
CA THR A 45 -30.17 -4.50 -3.93
C THR A 45 -30.64 -5.95 -3.77
N THR A 46 -30.02 -6.72 -2.87
CA THR A 46 -30.42 -8.10 -2.56
C THR A 46 -30.39 -8.34 -1.05
N MET A 47 -31.51 -8.02 -0.39
CA MET A 47 -31.73 -8.47 0.97
C MET A 47 -32.43 -9.82 0.93
N ASP A 48 -31.88 -10.82 1.63
CA ASP A 48 -32.46 -12.14 1.81
C ASP A 48 -33.79 -12.03 2.57
N GLU A 49 -34.90 -12.19 1.86
CA GLU A 49 -36.25 -12.01 2.40
C GLU A 49 -36.57 -12.99 3.53
N GLY A 50 -36.00 -14.20 3.48
CA GLY A 50 -36.20 -15.23 4.52
C GLY A 50 -35.64 -14.79 5.86
N LYS A 51 -34.46 -14.15 5.87
CA LYS A 51 -33.83 -13.62 7.09
C LYS A 51 -34.53 -12.39 7.65
N ILE A 52 -35.22 -11.62 6.81
CA ILE A 52 -36.06 -10.50 7.28
C ILE A 52 -37.31 -11.04 7.96
N GLU A 53 -37.93 -12.08 7.40
CA GLU A 53 -39.15 -12.67 7.96
C GLU A 53 -38.90 -13.35 9.31
N GLU A 54 -37.76 -14.03 9.46
CA GLU A 54 -37.33 -14.58 10.75
C GLU A 54 -37.14 -13.47 11.80
N LEU A 55 -36.49 -12.38 11.42
CA LEU A 55 -36.29 -11.23 12.31
C LEU A 55 -37.62 -10.54 12.65
N ALA A 56 -38.55 -10.45 11.70
CA ALA A 56 -39.88 -9.88 11.91
C ALA A 56 -40.69 -10.72 12.92
N ARG A 57 -40.60 -12.06 12.87
CA ARG A 57 -41.20 -12.94 13.89
C ARG A 57 -40.62 -12.68 15.27
N SER A 58 -39.30 -12.53 15.37
CA SER A 58 -38.62 -12.24 16.65
C SER A 58 -39.02 -10.86 17.21
N ILE A 59 -39.07 -9.84 16.34
CA ILE A 59 -39.47 -8.47 16.70
C ILE A 59 -40.94 -8.41 17.11
N ARG A 60 -41.82 -9.20 16.49
CA ARG A 60 -43.23 -9.27 16.89
C ARG A 60 -43.41 -9.82 18.32
N ALA A 61 -42.55 -10.74 18.75
CA ALA A 61 -42.61 -11.33 20.09
C ALA A 61 -41.93 -10.47 21.16
N ASN A 62 -40.78 -9.84 20.84
CA ASN A 62 -39.91 -9.23 21.85
C ASN A 62 -39.69 -7.72 21.64
N GLY A 63 -40.28 -7.13 20.60
CA GLY A 63 -39.97 -5.77 20.18
C GLY A 63 -38.56 -5.64 19.58
N VAL A 64 -38.17 -4.40 19.29
CA VAL A 64 -36.83 -4.10 18.79
C VAL A 64 -35.87 -3.89 19.96
N ILE A 65 -35.11 -4.93 20.32
CA ILE A 65 -34.20 -4.89 21.47
C ILE A 65 -33.02 -3.93 21.25
N GLN A 66 -32.46 -3.88 20.05
CA GLN A 66 -31.36 -2.97 19.71
C GLN A 66 -31.89 -1.77 18.91
N PRO A 67 -31.74 -0.53 19.41
CA PRO A 67 -32.21 0.67 18.74
C PRO A 67 -31.64 0.83 17.32
N ILE A 68 -32.47 1.37 16.42
CA ILE A 68 -32.05 1.79 15.09
C ILE A 68 -31.26 3.10 15.23
N VAL A 69 -30.18 3.27 14.48
CA VAL A 69 -29.40 4.52 14.52
C VAL A 69 -29.86 5.39 13.36
N ALA A 70 -30.31 6.60 13.65
CA ALA A 70 -30.76 7.56 12.65
C ALA A 70 -30.23 8.97 12.94
N ARG A 71 -30.13 9.80 11.89
CA ARG A 71 -29.88 11.23 12.02
C ARG A 71 -31.15 12.03 11.77
N ARG A 72 -31.22 13.25 12.31
CA ARG A 72 -32.30 14.19 12.00
C ARG A 72 -32.07 14.79 10.62
N ILE A 73 -33.13 14.87 9.82
CA ILE A 73 -33.15 15.55 8.52
C ILE A 73 -34.40 16.45 8.44
N ASP A 74 -34.45 17.34 7.46
CA ASP A 74 -35.63 18.18 7.24
C ASP A 74 -36.87 17.30 6.96
N GLY A 75 -37.82 17.33 7.90
CA GLY A 75 -39.08 16.59 7.81
C GLY A 75 -39.02 15.10 8.21
N GLY A 76 -37.98 14.65 8.92
CA GLY A 76 -37.95 13.28 9.46
C GLY A 76 -36.58 12.83 9.95
N TYR A 77 -36.31 11.53 9.78
CA TYR A 77 -35.09 10.88 10.21
C TYR A 77 -34.53 10.00 9.08
N GLU A 78 -33.21 9.98 8.91
CA GLU A 78 -32.55 9.09 7.95
C GLU A 78 -31.80 7.98 8.67
N ILE A 79 -32.04 6.73 8.26
CA ILE A 79 -31.44 5.55 8.87
C ILE A 79 -29.97 5.48 8.51
N VAL A 80 -29.11 5.56 9.52
CA VAL A 80 -27.66 5.39 9.40
C VAL A 80 -27.28 3.93 9.44
N ALA A 81 -27.85 3.19 10.40
CA ALA A 81 -27.57 1.78 10.61
C ALA A 81 -28.80 1.04 11.16
N GLY A 82 -28.98 -0.20 10.70
CA GLY A 82 -30.09 -1.05 11.15
C GLY A 82 -31.25 -1.14 10.16
N GLU A 83 -31.03 -0.92 8.87
CA GLU A 83 -32.10 -0.99 7.84
C GLU A 83 -32.88 -2.32 7.86
N ARG A 84 -32.20 -3.45 8.10
CA ARG A 84 -32.84 -4.77 8.25
C ARG A 84 -33.83 -4.82 9.42
N ARG A 85 -33.51 -4.14 10.53
CA ARG A 85 -34.37 -4.06 11.72
C ARG A 85 -35.58 -3.16 11.45
N TRP A 86 -35.39 -2.04 10.77
CA TRP A 86 -36.48 -1.17 10.33
C TRP A 86 -37.46 -1.90 9.40
N ARG A 87 -36.97 -2.58 8.36
CA ARG A 87 -37.82 -3.37 7.45
C ARG A 87 -38.54 -4.52 8.16
N ALA A 88 -37.85 -5.22 9.06
CA ALA A 88 -38.47 -6.28 9.86
C ALA A 88 -39.51 -5.74 10.84
N ALA A 89 -39.31 -4.54 11.41
CA ALA A 89 -40.29 -3.86 12.25
C ALA A 89 -41.53 -3.40 11.45
N GLN A 90 -41.35 -2.93 10.21
CA GLN A 90 -42.47 -2.65 9.29
C GLN A 90 -43.29 -3.93 9.03
N ARG A 91 -42.62 -5.04 8.68
CA ARG A 91 -43.30 -6.34 8.48
C ARG A 91 -43.94 -6.90 9.74
N ALA A 92 -43.37 -6.59 10.92
CA ALA A 92 -43.93 -6.96 12.20
C ALA A 92 -45.22 -6.18 12.54
N GLY A 93 -45.47 -5.05 11.85
CA GLY A 93 -46.63 -4.17 12.07
C GLY A 93 -46.44 -3.18 13.22
N LEU A 94 -45.19 -2.87 13.59
CA LEU A 94 -44.91 -1.89 14.64
C LEU A 94 -45.14 -0.46 14.12
N LEU A 95 -45.88 0.34 14.90
CA LEU A 95 -46.10 1.76 14.60
C LEU A 95 -44.90 2.63 15.00
N LYS A 96 -44.25 2.28 16.12
CA LYS A 96 -43.10 2.98 16.68
C LYS A 96 -41.93 2.02 16.88
N VAL A 97 -40.73 2.56 16.74
CA VAL A 97 -39.48 1.83 16.95
C VAL A 97 -38.51 2.65 17.80
N PRO A 98 -37.70 2.00 18.64
CA PRO A 98 -36.65 2.68 19.39
C PRO A 98 -35.53 3.11 18.45
N VAL A 99 -35.25 4.40 18.43
CA VAL A 99 -34.24 5.04 17.60
C VAL A 99 -33.26 5.83 18.46
N ALA A 100 -31.99 5.53 18.33
CA ALA A 100 -30.93 6.40 18.82
C ALA A 100 -30.68 7.50 17.78
N VAL A 101 -31.18 8.71 18.07
CA VAL A 101 -30.95 9.89 17.22
C VAL A 101 -29.58 10.45 17.54
N ARG A 102 -28.71 10.51 16.55
CA ARG A 102 -27.37 11.09 16.69
C ARG A 102 -27.22 12.22 15.68
N ASP A 103 -26.83 13.39 16.16
CA ASP A 103 -26.41 14.51 15.31
C ASP A 103 -25.01 14.20 14.78
N VAL A 104 -24.99 13.40 13.71
CA VAL A 104 -23.77 13.05 12.98
C VAL A 104 -23.74 13.90 11.71
N PRO A 105 -22.68 14.70 11.49
CA PRO A 105 -22.49 15.41 10.23
C PRO A 105 -22.58 14.44 9.04
N GLU A 106 -23.18 14.88 7.94
CA GLU A 106 -23.39 14.05 6.74
C GLU A 106 -22.10 13.37 6.27
N ASP A 107 -20.99 14.12 6.27
CA ASP A 107 -19.68 13.64 5.86
C ASP A 107 -19.21 12.44 6.71
N ARG A 108 -19.45 12.48 8.03
CA ARG A 108 -19.07 11.38 8.94
C ARG A 108 -19.91 10.12 8.68
N LEU A 109 -21.17 10.26 8.28
CA LEU A 109 -22.03 9.13 7.94
C LEU A 109 -21.61 8.46 6.64
N LEU A 110 -21.28 9.26 5.64
CA LEU A 110 -20.77 8.77 4.37
C LEU A 110 -19.41 8.07 4.55
N ALA A 111 -18.55 8.58 5.44
CA ALA A 111 -17.30 7.91 5.81
C ALA A 111 -17.56 6.53 6.44
N VAL A 112 -18.52 6.40 7.35
CA VAL A 112 -18.91 5.11 7.95
C VAL A 112 -19.43 4.14 6.90
N ALA A 113 -20.30 4.60 5.99
CA ALA A 113 -20.83 3.77 4.90
C ALA A 113 -19.72 3.29 3.95
N LEU A 114 -18.75 4.18 3.64
CA LEU A 114 -17.59 3.83 2.83
C LEU A 114 -16.72 2.78 3.52
N ILE A 115 -16.51 2.89 4.83
CA ILE A 115 -15.72 1.93 5.61
C ILE A 115 -16.39 0.56 5.70
N GLU A 116 -17.71 0.51 5.87
CA GLU A 116 -18.45 -0.75 5.77
C GLU A 116 -18.28 -1.38 4.39
N ASN A 117 -18.32 -0.57 3.32
CA ASN A 117 -18.09 -1.06 1.96
C ASN A 117 -16.66 -1.60 1.78
N ILE A 118 -15.65 -0.95 2.38
CA ILE A 118 -14.25 -1.41 2.37
C ILE A 118 -14.09 -2.76 3.06
N GLN A 119 -14.82 -3.01 4.14
CA GLN A 119 -14.73 -4.26 4.90
C GLN A 119 -15.42 -5.46 4.22
N ARG A 120 -15.95 -5.30 3.00
CA ARG A 120 -16.49 -6.40 2.20
C ARG A 120 -15.36 -7.18 1.52
N GLU A 121 -15.53 -8.49 1.39
CA GLU A 121 -14.44 -9.42 1.00
C GLU A 121 -14.03 -9.36 -0.49
N ASP A 122 -14.65 -8.50 -1.29
CA ASP A 122 -14.54 -8.56 -2.76
C ASP A 122 -13.69 -7.44 -3.38
N LEU A 123 -13.14 -6.50 -2.59
CA LEU A 123 -12.39 -5.37 -3.16
C LEU A 123 -10.99 -5.77 -3.61
N ASN A 124 -10.62 -5.32 -4.81
CA ASN A 124 -9.25 -5.46 -5.26
C ASN A 124 -8.33 -4.40 -4.59
N PRO A 125 -7.00 -4.63 -4.55
CA PRO A 125 -6.10 -3.73 -3.83
C PRO A 125 -6.08 -2.28 -4.33
N ILE A 126 -6.40 -2.05 -5.61
CA ILE A 126 -6.47 -0.69 -6.17
C ILE A 126 -7.76 0.01 -5.75
N GLU A 127 -8.88 -0.71 -5.67
CA GLU A 127 -10.14 -0.19 -5.14
C GLU A 127 -10.02 0.16 -3.65
N GLU A 128 -9.40 -0.71 -2.84
CA GLU A 128 -9.09 -0.38 -1.43
C GLU A 128 -8.24 0.90 -1.34
N ALA A 129 -7.22 1.04 -2.17
CA ALA A 129 -6.37 2.22 -2.20
C ALA A 129 -7.14 3.50 -2.55
N HIS A 130 -8.06 3.44 -3.52
CA HIS A 130 -8.94 4.56 -3.85
C HIS A 130 -9.89 4.90 -2.70
N ALA A 131 -10.43 3.89 -2.02
CA ALA A 131 -11.33 4.10 -0.90
C ALA A 131 -10.61 4.73 0.30
N TYR A 132 -9.39 4.30 0.62
CA TYR A 132 -8.55 4.95 1.65
C TYR A 132 -8.19 6.38 1.29
N ARG A 133 -7.87 6.65 0.02
CA ARG A 133 -7.61 8.00 -0.44
C ARG A 133 -8.83 8.89 -0.29
N ARG A 134 -10.01 8.39 -0.64
CA ARG A 134 -11.26 9.10 -0.48
C ARG A 134 -11.56 9.41 0.99
N LEU A 135 -11.30 8.47 1.90
CA LEU A 135 -11.39 8.69 3.35
C LEU A 135 -10.47 9.82 3.85
N ALA A 136 -9.27 9.94 3.29
CA ALA A 136 -8.34 11.00 3.65
C ALA A 136 -8.71 12.35 3.01
N ASP A 137 -9.05 12.37 1.72
CA ASP A 137 -9.25 13.59 0.94
C ASP A 137 -10.65 14.21 1.22
N ASP A 138 -11.72 13.42 1.14
CA ASP A 138 -13.11 13.90 1.24
C ASP A 138 -13.55 14.07 2.71
N TYR A 139 -13.04 13.23 3.62
CA TYR A 139 -13.49 13.16 5.01
C TYR A 139 -12.41 13.57 6.02
N HIS A 140 -11.26 14.04 5.51
CA HIS A 140 -10.14 14.56 6.31
C HIS A 140 -9.64 13.62 7.41
N LEU A 141 -9.78 12.31 7.21
CA LEU A 141 -9.32 11.31 8.15
C LEU A 141 -7.81 11.09 8.02
N THR A 142 -7.13 10.96 9.16
CA THR A 142 -5.71 10.60 9.16
C THR A 142 -5.54 9.12 8.79
N GLN A 143 -4.36 8.74 8.31
CA GLN A 143 -4.04 7.32 8.04
C GLN A 143 -4.18 6.43 9.28
N GLU A 144 -3.98 7.00 10.47
CA GLU A 144 -4.14 6.30 11.75
C GLU A 144 -5.62 6.03 12.04
N GLN A 145 -6.48 7.04 11.91
CA GLN A 145 -7.92 6.87 12.06
C GLN A 145 -8.51 5.87 11.05
N ILE A 146 -8.04 5.91 9.81
CA ILE A 146 -8.47 4.96 8.76
C ILE A 146 -8.03 3.53 9.14
N ALA A 147 -6.79 3.36 9.61
CA ALA A 147 -6.24 2.08 10.01
C ALA A 147 -7.04 1.44 11.17
N ASP A 148 -7.31 2.23 12.21
CA ASP A 148 -8.14 1.80 13.34
C ASP A 148 -9.56 1.42 12.91
N ALA A 149 -10.15 2.21 12.00
CA ALA A 149 -11.49 1.97 11.51
C ALA A 149 -11.62 0.69 10.66
N VAL A 150 -10.61 0.40 9.84
CA VAL A 150 -10.61 -0.77 8.92
C VAL A 150 -9.91 -1.99 9.51
N GLY A 151 -9.39 -1.90 10.74
CA GLY A 151 -8.72 -3.01 11.44
C GLY A 151 -7.40 -3.42 10.79
N LYS A 152 -6.69 -2.49 10.14
CA LYS A 152 -5.36 -2.69 9.54
C LYS A 152 -4.33 -1.84 10.27
N ASP A 153 -3.05 -2.09 10.05
CA ASP A 153 -2.01 -1.21 10.56
C ASP A 153 -1.86 0.06 9.69
N ARG A 154 -1.40 1.15 10.31
CA ARG A 154 -1.18 2.44 9.62
C ARG A 154 -0.26 2.29 8.39
N SER A 155 0.76 1.43 8.46
CA SER A 155 1.72 1.25 7.37
C SER A 155 1.07 0.56 6.17
N SER A 156 0.15 -0.38 6.39
CA SER A 156 -0.66 -0.99 5.35
C SER A 156 -1.49 0.06 4.62
N VAL A 157 -2.27 0.89 5.34
CA VAL A 157 -3.07 1.97 4.73
C VAL A 157 -2.19 2.88 3.86
N ALA A 158 -1.03 3.29 4.39
CA ALA A 158 -0.07 4.11 3.65
C ALA A 158 0.45 3.41 2.38
N ASN A 159 0.72 2.10 2.45
CA ASN A 159 1.18 1.31 1.30
C ASN A 159 0.12 1.19 0.21
N TYR A 160 -1.15 0.97 0.58
CA TYR A 160 -2.26 0.95 -0.38
C TYR A 160 -2.38 2.29 -1.11
N VAL A 161 -2.46 3.40 -0.37
CA VAL A 161 -2.57 4.74 -0.98
C VAL A 161 -1.38 5.06 -1.91
N ARG A 162 -0.18 4.57 -1.58
CA ARG A 162 1.00 4.74 -2.45
C ARG A 162 0.86 4.03 -3.79
N LEU A 163 0.14 2.92 -3.91
CA LEU A 163 -0.06 2.22 -5.18
C LEU A 163 -0.67 3.12 -6.26
N LEU A 164 -1.48 4.10 -5.86
CA LEU A 164 -2.08 5.07 -6.78
C LEU A 164 -1.04 5.93 -7.50
N LYS A 165 0.19 5.99 -6.99
CA LYS A 165 1.33 6.66 -7.65
C LYS A 165 1.94 5.83 -8.79
N LEU A 166 1.65 4.53 -8.88
CA LEU A 166 2.12 3.69 -9.98
C LEU A 166 1.45 4.06 -11.29
N PRO A 167 2.11 3.85 -12.44
CA PRO A 167 1.53 3.97 -13.77
C PRO A 167 0.27 3.12 -13.93
N GLN A 168 -0.67 3.59 -14.75
CA GLN A 168 -1.97 2.94 -14.95
C GLN A 168 -1.86 1.46 -15.34
N GLU A 169 -0.92 1.11 -16.22
CA GLU A 169 -0.70 -0.28 -16.65
C GLU A 169 -0.29 -1.18 -15.48
N VAL A 170 0.60 -0.71 -14.60
CA VAL A 170 1.01 -1.47 -13.41
C VAL A 170 -0.15 -1.59 -12.43
N ARG A 171 -0.94 -0.53 -12.23
CA ARG A 171 -2.15 -0.60 -11.39
C ARG A 171 -3.17 -1.59 -11.94
N ALA A 172 -3.38 -1.62 -13.26
CA ALA A 172 -4.29 -2.57 -13.90
C ALA A 172 -3.85 -4.03 -13.65
N ASN A 173 -2.54 -4.31 -13.73
CA ASN A 173 -1.99 -5.63 -13.42
C ASN A 173 -2.15 -6.01 -11.93
N VAL A 174 -2.13 -5.03 -11.02
CA VAL A 174 -2.42 -5.28 -9.59
C VAL A 174 -3.90 -5.55 -9.37
N ALA A 175 -4.78 -4.77 -10.02
CA ALA A 175 -6.23 -4.92 -9.91
C ALA A 175 -6.71 -6.28 -10.46
N SER A 176 -6.11 -6.77 -11.56
CA SER A 176 -6.42 -8.08 -12.14
C SER A 176 -5.79 -9.26 -11.39
N GLY A 177 -4.94 -9.00 -10.39
CA GLY A 177 -4.21 -10.04 -9.66
C GLY A 177 -2.96 -10.58 -10.35
N ALA A 178 -2.62 -10.10 -11.55
CA ALA A 178 -1.37 -10.47 -12.25
C ALA A 178 -0.11 -10.02 -11.46
N LEU A 179 -0.22 -8.95 -10.69
CA LEU A 179 0.79 -8.51 -9.74
C LEU A 179 0.24 -8.51 -8.32
N SER A 180 0.96 -9.16 -7.40
CA SER A 180 0.65 -9.06 -5.98
C SER A 180 0.97 -7.67 -5.43
N MET A 181 0.40 -7.36 -4.26
CA MET A 181 0.77 -6.17 -3.46
C MET A 181 2.27 -6.08 -3.18
N GLY A 182 2.93 -7.23 -2.97
CA GLY A 182 4.38 -7.29 -2.76
C GLY A 182 5.16 -6.83 -3.99
N HIS A 183 4.74 -7.26 -5.18
CA HIS A 183 5.33 -6.81 -6.45
C HIS A 183 5.17 -5.31 -6.63
N ALA A 184 3.94 -4.81 -6.43
CA ALA A 184 3.63 -3.40 -6.59
C ALA A 184 4.47 -2.51 -5.65
N ARG A 185 4.61 -2.92 -4.37
CA ARG A 185 5.43 -2.23 -3.37
C ARG A 185 6.90 -2.20 -3.77
N ALA A 186 7.43 -3.30 -4.30
CA ALA A 186 8.81 -3.36 -4.78
C ALA A 186 9.01 -2.41 -5.97
N ILE A 187 8.15 -2.47 -6.98
CA ILE A 187 8.23 -1.62 -8.18
C ILE A 187 8.15 -0.13 -7.81
N LEU A 188 7.32 0.23 -6.82
CA LEU A 188 7.18 1.59 -6.32
C LEU A 188 8.47 2.18 -5.73
N GLY A 189 9.47 1.35 -5.43
CA GLY A 189 10.81 1.80 -5.02
C GLY A 189 11.61 2.47 -6.14
N LEU A 190 11.21 2.32 -7.41
CA LEU A 190 11.83 3.00 -8.54
C LEU A 190 11.32 4.44 -8.66
N ALA A 191 12.23 5.40 -8.88
CA ALA A 191 11.86 6.82 -9.02
C ALA A 191 11.25 7.14 -10.39
N ASP A 192 11.69 6.46 -11.44
CA ASP A 192 11.27 6.71 -12.83
C ASP A 192 10.05 5.85 -13.22
N GLN A 193 9.01 6.49 -13.77
CA GLN A 193 7.80 5.80 -14.23
C GLN A 193 8.07 4.85 -15.40
N SER A 194 9.02 5.18 -16.28
CA SER A 194 9.36 4.29 -17.41
C SER A 194 10.03 3.01 -16.89
N ALA A 195 10.90 3.12 -15.89
CA ALA A 195 11.50 1.99 -15.20
C ALA A 195 10.45 1.15 -14.45
N GLN A 196 9.45 1.78 -13.83
CA GLN A 196 8.34 1.07 -13.19
C GLN A 196 7.52 0.25 -14.19
N LEU A 197 7.21 0.83 -15.36
CA LEU A 197 6.50 0.12 -16.44
C LEU A 197 7.30 -1.09 -16.94
N ARG A 198 8.59 -0.90 -17.24
CA ARG A 198 9.47 -1.99 -17.68
C ARG A 198 9.55 -3.10 -16.64
N ALA A 199 9.77 -2.76 -15.37
CA ALA A 199 9.82 -3.73 -14.28
C ALA A 199 8.49 -4.47 -14.12
N GLY A 200 7.34 -3.77 -14.20
CA GLY A 200 6.02 -4.39 -14.16
C GLY A 200 5.81 -5.42 -15.28
N ARG A 201 6.17 -5.09 -16.52
CA ARG A 201 6.10 -6.01 -17.66
C ARG A 201 7.03 -7.21 -17.49
N ASP A 202 8.26 -6.98 -17.03
CA ASP A 202 9.24 -8.03 -16.76
C ASP A 202 8.75 -9.03 -15.71
N VAL A 203 8.15 -8.55 -14.62
CA VAL A 203 7.63 -9.39 -13.54
C VAL A 203 6.50 -10.28 -14.03
N VAL A 204 5.56 -9.72 -14.81
CA VAL A 204 4.45 -10.50 -15.39
C VAL A 204 4.95 -11.50 -16.43
N ALA A 205 5.81 -11.08 -17.36
CA ALA A 205 6.29 -11.93 -18.45
C ALA A 205 7.15 -13.11 -17.96
N LYS A 206 7.94 -12.89 -16.89
CA LYS A 206 8.85 -13.90 -16.32
C LYS A 206 8.27 -14.58 -15.08
N SER A 207 7.03 -14.26 -14.71
CA SER A 207 6.35 -14.76 -13.50
C SER A 207 7.23 -14.70 -12.25
N LEU A 208 7.91 -13.56 -12.05
CA LEU A 208 8.88 -13.41 -10.97
C LEU A 208 8.18 -13.43 -9.60
N SER A 209 8.84 -14.01 -8.60
CA SER A 209 8.44 -13.89 -7.21
C SER A 209 8.70 -12.49 -6.65
N VAL A 210 8.13 -12.19 -5.47
CA VAL A 210 8.34 -10.91 -4.77
C VAL A 210 9.81 -10.66 -4.49
N ARG A 211 10.56 -11.69 -4.08
CA ARG A 211 11.99 -11.59 -3.78
C ARG A 211 12.82 -11.31 -5.04
N GLU A 212 12.49 -11.97 -6.14
CA GLU A 212 13.14 -11.72 -7.43
C GLU A 212 12.83 -10.33 -7.97
N THR A 213 11.59 -9.86 -7.77
CA THR A 213 11.18 -8.50 -8.09
C THR A 213 11.95 -7.46 -7.28
N GLU A 214 12.11 -7.66 -5.98
CA GLU A 214 12.93 -6.78 -5.13
C GLU A 214 14.39 -6.74 -5.60
N THR A 215 14.93 -7.88 -6.04
CA THR A 215 16.28 -7.97 -6.60
C THR A 215 16.41 -7.23 -7.92
N LEU A 216 15.44 -7.41 -8.82
CA LEU A 216 15.36 -6.70 -10.10
C LEU A 216 15.30 -5.19 -9.89
N VAL A 217 14.39 -4.72 -9.04
CA VAL A 217 14.24 -3.31 -8.68
C VAL A 217 15.53 -2.76 -8.10
N ARG A 218 16.21 -3.50 -7.21
CA ARG A 218 17.49 -3.07 -6.63
C ARG A 218 18.57 -2.88 -7.68
N LYS A 219 18.67 -3.79 -8.66
CA LYS A 219 19.62 -3.68 -9.79
C LYS A 219 19.33 -2.48 -10.69
N ILE A 220 18.05 -2.17 -10.92
CA ILE A 220 17.63 -1.01 -11.72
C ILE A 220 17.86 0.31 -10.97
N ALA A 221 17.51 0.37 -9.68
CA ALA A 221 17.63 1.57 -8.86
C ALA A 221 19.08 1.94 -8.56
N ARG A 222 19.94 0.93 -8.42
CA ARG A 222 21.36 1.08 -8.15
C ARG A 222 22.11 0.25 -9.19
N PRO A 223 22.33 0.78 -10.42
CA PRO A 223 23.26 0.14 -11.33
C PRO A 223 24.57 -0.06 -10.55
N PRO A 224 25.18 -1.25 -10.59
CA PRO A 224 26.42 -1.48 -9.87
C PRO A 224 27.38 -0.36 -10.23
N ALA A 225 27.83 0.39 -9.22
CA ALA A 225 28.88 1.37 -9.43
C ALA A 225 30.00 0.61 -10.14
N GLU A 226 30.32 1.04 -11.37
CA GLU A 226 31.56 0.62 -11.99
C GLU A 226 32.62 0.83 -10.93
N LYS A 227 33.27 -0.25 -10.50
CA LYS A 227 34.37 -0.16 -9.54
C LYS A 227 35.33 0.85 -10.14
N ALA A 228 35.39 2.04 -9.53
CA ALA A 228 36.34 3.06 -9.96
C ALA A 228 37.70 2.38 -10.01
N ALA A 229 38.31 2.32 -11.20
CA ALA A 229 39.66 1.82 -11.34
C ALA A 229 40.51 2.55 -10.30
N PRO A 230 41.35 1.85 -9.51
CA PRO A 230 42.14 2.50 -8.48
C PRO A 230 42.93 3.65 -9.12
N GLN A 231 42.73 4.86 -8.61
CA GLN A 231 43.44 6.05 -9.07
C GLN A 231 44.93 5.76 -8.97
N LYS A 232 45.59 5.58 -10.12
CA LYS A 232 47.04 5.39 -10.19
C LYS A 232 47.71 6.62 -9.58
N ASP A 233 48.49 6.43 -8.52
CA ASP A 233 49.37 7.46 -7.93
C ASP A 233 50.12 8.25 -9.01
N VAL A 234 50.11 9.59 -8.93
CA VAL A 234 50.80 10.50 -9.86
C VAL A 234 52.28 10.14 -10.03
N HIS A 235 52.92 9.66 -8.97
CA HIS A 235 54.31 9.19 -9.00
C HIS A 235 54.51 7.90 -9.81
N THR A 236 53.52 7.01 -9.81
CA THR A 236 53.56 5.75 -10.57
C THR A 236 53.42 6.04 -12.06
N ARG A 237 52.55 7.00 -12.44
CA ARG A 237 52.39 7.42 -13.84
C ARG A 237 53.65 8.10 -14.39
N ALA A 238 54.27 8.99 -13.63
CA ALA A 238 55.53 9.63 -14.04
C ALA A 238 56.68 8.63 -14.19
N ALA A 239 56.73 7.58 -13.34
CA ALA A 239 57.70 6.49 -13.46
C ALA A 239 57.42 5.58 -14.67
N GLU A 240 56.15 5.25 -14.94
CA GLU A 240 55.73 4.51 -16.15
C GLU A 240 56.15 5.26 -17.42
N GLU A 241 55.93 6.58 -17.49
CA GLU A 241 56.30 7.39 -18.66
C GLU A 241 57.81 7.49 -18.89
N LYS A 242 58.60 7.66 -17.81
CA LYS A 242 60.07 7.68 -17.93
C LYS A 242 60.62 6.32 -18.38
N LEU A 243 60.12 5.22 -17.82
CA LEU A 243 60.56 3.88 -18.22
C LEU A 243 60.12 3.54 -19.65
N ARG A 244 58.92 3.96 -20.06
CA ARG A 244 58.45 3.81 -21.45
C ARG A 244 59.35 4.59 -22.42
N PHE A 245 59.78 5.79 -22.06
CA PHE A 245 60.68 6.58 -22.91
C PHE A 245 62.09 5.98 -22.98
N ALA A 246 62.62 5.47 -21.86
CA ALA A 246 63.96 4.88 -21.82
C ALA A 246 64.05 3.51 -22.50
N LEU A 247 63.04 2.66 -22.30
CA LEU A 247 63.02 1.28 -22.81
C LEU A 247 62.35 1.17 -24.20
N GLY A 248 61.60 2.18 -24.63
CA GLY A 248 60.88 2.18 -25.91
C GLY A 248 59.71 1.20 -25.98
N THR A 249 59.35 0.55 -24.88
CA THR A 249 58.30 -0.47 -24.80
C THR A 249 57.22 -0.10 -23.78
N ARG A 250 56.07 -0.80 -23.80
CA ARG A 250 55.03 -0.56 -22.79
C ARG A 250 55.51 -1.08 -21.44
N VAL A 251 55.55 -0.16 -20.48
CA VAL A 251 55.87 -0.47 -19.08
C VAL A 251 54.64 -0.20 -18.21
N ARG A 252 54.28 -1.17 -17.38
CA ARG A 252 53.23 -1.05 -16.36
C ARG A 252 53.84 -1.25 -14.99
N ILE A 253 53.50 -0.38 -14.04
CA ILE A 253 53.93 -0.50 -12.66
C ILE A 253 52.71 -0.82 -11.80
N ALA A 254 52.66 -2.05 -11.30
CA ALA A 254 51.65 -2.51 -10.37
C ALA A 254 52.21 -2.44 -8.94
N ARG A 255 51.79 -1.43 -8.15
CA ARG A 255 52.19 -1.31 -6.74
C ARG A 255 51.28 -2.14 -5.85
N LYS A 256 51.86 -2.86 -4.88
CA LYS A 256 51.14 -3.59 -3.83
C LYS A 256 51.80 -3.31 -2.48
N GLY A 257 51.26 -2.35 -1.73
CA GLY A 257 51.82 -1.91 -0.44
C GLY A 257 53.16 -1.19 -0.60
N LYS A 258 54.19 -1.61 0.16
CA LYS A 258 55.57 -1.08 0.07
C LYS A 258 56.40 -1.67 -1.09
N GLY A 259 55.89 -2.70 -1.76
CA GLY A 259 56.52 -3.34 -2.91
C GLY A 259 55.71 -3.14 -4.20
N GLY A 260 56.21 -3.69 -5.30
CA GLY A 260 55.51 -3.63 -6.58
C GLY A 260 56.15 -4.53 -7.63
N ARG A 261 55.47 -4.64 -8.77
CA ARG A 261 55.95 -5.31 -9.96
C ARG A 261 56.04 -4.31 -11.09
N ILE A 262 57.14 -4.37 -11.84
CA ILE A 262 57.29 -3.68 -13.12
C ILE A 262 57.10 -4.76 -14.19
N GLU A 263 56.10 -4.58 -15.04
CA GLU A 263 55.82 -5.43 -16.19
C GLU A 263 56.25 -4.67 -17.44
N ILE A 264 57.15 -5.28 -18.21
CA ILE A 264 57.68 -4.73 -19.46
C ILE A 264 57.22 -5.66 -20.57
N ASP A 265 56.36 -5.16 -21.45
CA ASP A 265 55.90 -5.93 -22.61
C ASP A 265 57.01 -5.92 -23.68
N PHE A 266 57.27 -7.07 -24.31
CA PHE A 266 58.12 -7.21 -25.49
C PHE A 266 57.35 -7.93 -26.60
N ALA A 267 57.58 -7.52 -27.85
CA ALA A 267 56.88 -8.02 -29.03
C ALA A 267 57.60 -9.20 -29.70
N ASN A 268 58.93 -9.26 -29.58
CA ASN A 268 59.75 -10.31 -30.17
C ASN A 268 61.02 -10.58 -29.35
N GLU A 269 61.74 -11.64 -29.73
CA GLU A 269 62.94 -12.11 -29.03
C GLU A 269 64.12 -11.11 -29.15
N ASP A 270 64.20 -10.38 -30.27
CA ASP A 270 65.19 -9.31 -30.46
C ASP A 270 64.97 -8.15 -29.48
N GLU A 271 63.71 -7.78 -29.22
CA GLU A 271 63.35 -6.74 -28.26
C GLU A 271 63.61 -7.19 -26.82
N LEU A 272 63.41 -8.47 -26.51
CA LEU A 272 63.78 -9.04 -25.22
C LEU A 272 65.30 -8.96 -25.00
N ASN A 273 66.11 -9.31 -26.01
CA ASN A 273 67.57 -9.22 -25.93
C ASN A 273 68.04 -7.76 -25.77
N ARG A 274 67.47 -6.83 -26.53
CA ARG A 274 67.75 -5.39 -26.38
C ARG A 274 67.42 -4.88 -24.98
N LEU A 275 66.28 -5.29 -24.42
CA LEU A 275 65.88 -4.93 -23.05
C LEU A 275 66.80 -5.56 -22.00
N TYR A 276 67.22 -6.82 -22.22
CA TYR A 276 68.17 -7.52 -21.37
C TYR A 276 69.50 -6.77 -21.31
N ASP A 277 70.07 -6.39 -22.45
CA ASP A 277 71.32 -5.64 -22.53
C ASP A 277 71.17 -4.27 -21.86
N GLN A 278 70.11 -3.50 -22.17
CA GLN A 278 69.87 -2.20 -21.56
C GLN A 278 69.68 -2.24 -20.03
N LEU A 279 69.11 -3.32 -19.49
CA LEU A 279 68.89 -3.48 -18.06
C LEU A 279 70.12 -4.04 -17.33
N THR A 280 71.03 -4.71 -18.03
CA THR A 280 72.22 -5.35 -17.44
C THR A 280 73.51 -4.56 -17.67
N GLU A 281 73.58 -3.68 -18.68
CA GLU A 281 74.77 -2.88 -19.02
C GLU A 281 75.02 -1.67 -18.11
N ARG A 282 74.33 -1.56 -16.98
CA ARG A 282 74.58 -0.49 -16.01
C ARG A 282 75.79 -0.81 -15.12
N ARG A 283 76.98 -0.50 -15.64
CA ARG A 283 78.15 -0.07 -14.83
C ARG A 283 78.21 1.44 -14.77
#